data_AF-A0A1F4ETQ8-F1
#
_entry.id   AF-A0A1F4ETQ8-F1
#
_cell.length_a   1.000
_cell.length_b   1.000
_cell.length_c   1.000
_cell.angle_alpha   90.00
_cell.angle_beta   90.00
_cell.angle_gamma   90.00
#
_symmetry.space_group_name_H-M   'P 1'
#
loop_
_entity.id
_entity.type
_entity.pdbx_description
1 polymer ?
#
loop_
_entity_poly.entity_id
_entity_poly.type
_entity_poly.pdbx_seq_one_letter_code
_entity_poly.pdbx_strand_id
1 'polypeptide(L)'
;MLQGVLSQMPPSESSGLRQMLFEGLVLKHLRNDLKIDGVVDVHMPETVGCNGMLWIALRNSYPGKPFHVAMAAIGRLGPAWTKWLVVVDEDIDIRDAQSREWVLNFRVRPEHDIHVTPVTMSLLMDPSAGEHIPLHERRAAKVFIDATKKSSYPQVALPPKAYLDKVQDRWHAYGLPEVDFAWIKGLRE
;
A
#
# COMPACT_ATOMS: atom_id res chain seq x y z
N MET A 1 -2.30 36.93 10.73
CA MET A 1 -1.44 35.73 10.61
C MET A 1 -1.67 35.15 9.22
N LEU A 2 -0.64 35.00 8.38
CA LEU A 2 -0.74 34.38 7.05
C LEU A 2 -0.28 32.92 7.20
N GLN A 3 -1.16 31.96 6.90
CA GLN A 3 -0.84 30.54 6.88
C GLN A 3 -0.58 30.10 5.44
N GLY A 4 0.49 29.34 5.22
CA GLY A 4 0.86 28.80 3.91
C GLY A 4 1.44 27.40 4.03
N VAL A 5 1.35 26.62 2.96
CA VAL A 5 1.87 25.25 2.87
C VAL A 5 2.91 25.21 1.76
N LEU A 6 4.11 24.70 2.06
CA LEU A 6 5.19 24.59 1.09
C LEU A 6 5.27 23.16 0.53
N SER A 7 5.21 23.04 -0.80
CA SER A 7 5.37 21.76 -1.49
C SER A 7 6.84 21.52 -1.84
N GLN A 8 7.42 20.43 -1.33
CA GLN A 8 8.82 20.05 -1.55
C GLN A 8 8.95 18.54 -1.85
N MET A 9 10.19 18.05 -1.96
CA MET A 9 10.49 16.62 -2.02
C MET A 9 9.87 15.94 -0.78
N PRO A 10 9.09 14.86 -0.94
CA PRO A 10 8.48 14.19 0.21
C PRO A 10 9.55 13.60 1.16
N PRO A 11 9.35 13.61 2.49
CA PRO A 11 8.15 14.06 3.20
C PRO A 11 8.06 15.58 3.36
N SER A 12 6.84 16.11 3.28
CA SER A 12 6.53 17.53 3.40
C SER A 12 5.10 17.70 3.94
N GLU A 13 4.78 18.86 4.52
CA GLU A 13 3.42 19.16 5.01
C GLU A 13 2.36 18.92 3.91
N SER A 14 2.66 19.35 2.68
CA SER A 14 1.76 19.16 1.54
C SER A 14 1.49 17.69 1.20
N SER A 15 2.50 16.83 1.35
CA SER A 15 2.40 15.41 1.01
C SER A 15 1.76 14.63 2.14
N GLY A 16 2.02 14.97 3.41
CA GLY A 16 1.28 14.43 4.55
C GLY A 16 -0.23 14.72 4.48
N LEU A 17 -0.60 15.98 4.21
CA LEU A 17 -2.01 16.35 4.00
C LEU A 17 -2.64 15.58 2.84
N ARG A 18 -1.94 15.49 1.70
CA ARG A 18 -2.41 14.74 0.54
C ARG A 18 -2.61 13.26 0.88
N GLN A 19 -1.66 12.62 1.54
CA GLN A 19 -1.74 11.22 1.91
C GLN A 19 -3.00 10.92 2.71
N MET A 20 -3.21 11.65 3.81
CA MET A 20 -4.39 11.45 4.67
C MET A 20 -5.71 11.62 3.91
N LEU A 21 -5.79 12.64 3.05
CA LEU A 21 -6.98 12.94 2.26
C LEU A 21 -7.29 11.82 1.25
N PHE A 22 -6.29 11.38 0.48
CA PHE A 22 -6.52 10.40 -0.58
C PHE A 22 -6.67 8.97 -0.04
N GLU A 23 -5.94 8.59 1.02
CA GLU A 23 -6.15 7.32 1.72
C GLU A 23 -7.58 7.25 2.28
N GLY A 24 -8.02 8.30 2.98
CA GLY A 24 -9.38 8.39 3.50
C GLY A 24 -10.44 8.34 2.40
N LEU A 25 -10.20 9.01 1.27
CA LEU A 25 -11.09 9.01 0.11
C LEU A 25 -11.29 7.61 -0.47
N VAL A 26 -10.19 6.90 -0.72
CA VAL A 26 -10.22 5.55 -1.31
C VAL A 26 -10.82 4.57 -0.32
N LEU A 27 -10.41 4.62 0.95
CA LEU A 27 -10.91 3.72 1.98
C LEU A 27 -12.42 3.88 2.20
N LYS A 28 -12.91 5.13 2.28
CA LYS A 28 -14.35 5.45 2.36
C LYS A 28 -15.08 4.94 1.12
N HIS A 29 -14.51 5.11 -0.07
CA HIS A 29 -15.15 4.65 -1.29
C HIS A 29 -15.31 3.13 -1.32
N LEU A 30 -14.23 2.39 -1.05
CA LEU A 30 -14.25 0.93 -1.06
C LEU A 30 -15.17 0.35 0.02
N ARG A 31 -15.09 0.87 1.26
CA ARG A 31 -15.84 0.35 2.40
C ARG A 31 -17.28 0.85 2.50
N ASN A 32 -17.50 2.15 2.29
CA ASN A 32 -18.80 2.76 2.61
C ASN A 32 -19.67 2.92 1.36
N ASP A 33 -19.08 3.34 0.24
CA ASP A 33 -19.84 3.58 -0.99
C ASP A 33 -20.12 2.27 -1.73
N LEU A 34 -19.07 1.46 -1.95
CA LEU A 34 -19.19 0.19 -2.66
C LEU A 34 -19.48 -0.99 -1.74
N LYS A 35 -19.34 -0.82 -0.42
CA LYS A 35 -19.58 -1.87 0.58
C LYS A 35 -18.80 -3.16 0.30
N ILE A 36 -17.56 -3.02 -0.17
CA ILE A 36 -16.68 -4.16 -0.41
C ILE A 36 -16.17 -4.67 0.93
N ASP A 37 -16.61 -5.86 1.31
CA ASP A 37 -16.19 -6.49 2.55
C ASP A 37 -14.70 -6.86 2.55
N GLY A 38 -14.07 -6.82 3.72
CA GLY A 38 -12.71 -7.30 3.93
C GLY A 38 -11.58 -6.33 3.55
N VAL A 39 -11.85 -5.12 3.04
CA VAL A 39 -10.79 -4.10 2.86
C VAL A 39 -10.30 -3.66 4.24
N VAL A 40 -9.01 -3.83 4.54
CA VAL A 40 -8.41 -3.61 5.88
C VAL A 40 -7.73 -2.26 6.00
N ASP A 41 -6.91 -1.87 5.03
CA ASP A 41 -6.27 -0.56 5.00
C ASP A 41 -5.92 -0.18 3.55
N VAL A 42 -5.69 1.11 3.33
CA VAL A 42 -5.20 1.67 2.08
C VAL A 42 -4.05 2.61 2.40
N HIS A 43 -2.95 2.48 1.66
CA HIS A 43 -1.78 3.32 1.86
C HIS A 43 -1.26 3.89 0.55
N MET A 44 -0.99 5.20 0.53
CA MET A 44 -0.37 5.91 -0.57
C MET A 44 0.93 6.52 -0.06
N PRO A 45 2.08 5.82 -0.21
CA PRO A 45 3.31 6.21 0.46
C PRO A 45 3.72 7.64 0.11
N GLU A 46 4.11 8.39 1.13
CA GLU A 46 4.49 9.78 0.98
C GLU A 46 5.72 9.92 0.07
N THR A 47 6.65 8.97 0.18
CA THR A 47 7.89 8.88 -0.61
C THR A 47 7.67 8.82 -2.13
N VAL A 48 6.47 8.46 -2.59
CA VAL A 48 6.10 8.43 -4.02
C VAL A 48 5.14 9.56 -4.41
N GLY A 49 5.11 10.65 -3.64
CA GLY A 49 4.28 11.82 -3.89
C GLY A 49 2.79 11.66 -3.55
N CYS A 50 2.44 10.59 -2.83
CA CYS A 50 1.07 10.22 -2.44
C CYS A 50 0.11 10.00 -3.62
N ASN A 51 0.63 9.79 -4.83
CA ASN A 51 -0.16 9.57 -6.04
C ASN A 51 0.43 8.51 -6.98
N GLY A 52 1.72 8.18 -6.86
CA GLY A 52 2.40 7.25 -7.76
C GLY A 52 2.09 5.78 -7.48
N MET A 53 1.80 5.43 -6.23
CA MET A 53 1.57 4.06 -5.79
C MET A 53 0.40 3.97 -4.81
N LEU A 54 -0.36 2.88 -4.90
CA LEU A 54 -1.47 2.55 -4.02
C LEU A 54 -1.29 1.13 -3.51
N TRP A 55 -1.26 0.99 -2.19
CA TRP A 55 -1.28 -0.28 -1.49
C TRP A 55 -2.66 -0.50 -0.88
N ILE A 56 -3.15 -1.74 -0.95
CA ILE A 56 -4.42 -2.11 -0.34
C ILE A 56 -4.21 -3.43 0.42
N ALA A 57 -4.48 -3.41 1.73
CA ALA A 57 -4.54 -4.62 2.54
C ALA A 57 -5.97 -5.17 2.52
N LEU A 58 -6.13 -6.45 2.21
CA LEU A 58 -7.41 -7.07 1.91
C LEU A 58 -7.52 -8.47 2.52
N ARG A 59 -8.65 -8.71 3.20
CA ARG A 59 -9.11 -10.07 3.50
C ARG A 59 -9.72 -10.71 2.27
N ASN A 60 -8.94 -11.59 1.66
CA ASN A 60 -9.33 -12.25 0.44
C ASN A 60 -10.39 -13.32 0.71
N SER A 61 -11.56 -13.19 0.09
CA SER A 61 -12.69 -14.12 0.27
C SER A 61 -13.06 -14.90 -0.97
N TYR A 62 -12.58 -14.50 -2.15
CA TYR A 62 -12.81 -15.21 -3.41
C TYR A 62 -11.73 -14.87 -4.45
N PRO A 63 -11.44 -15.79 -5.40
CA PRO A 63 -10.49 -15.53 -6.49
C PRO A 63 -10.87 -14.30 -7.32
N GLY A 64 -9.92 -13.40 -7.59
CA GLY A 64 -10.15 -12.17 -8.37
C GLY A 64 -10.63 -10.97 -7.56
N LYS A 65 -10.94 -11.14 -6.26
CA LYS A 65 -11.23 -10.01 -5.36
C LYS A 65 -10.11 -8.95 -5.32
N PRO A 66 -8.80 -9.32 -5.31
CA PRO A 66 -7.73 -8.32 -5.35
C PRO A 66 -7.82 -7.40 -6.58
N PHE A 67 -8.04 -7.98 -7.76
CA PHE A 67 -8.20 -7.22 -8.99
C PHE A 67 -9.44 -6.34 -8.98
N HIS A 68 -10.58 -6.87 -8.51
CA HIS A 68 -11.82 -6.09 -8.36
C HIS A 68 -11.62 -4.87 -7.45
N VAL A 69 -11.02 -5.05 -6.27
CA VAL A 69 -10.76 -3.96 -5.32
C VAL A 69 -9.81 -2.91 -5.92
N ALA A 70 -8.75 -3.35 -6.62
CA ALA A 70 -7.84 -2.43 -7.29
C ALA A 70 -8.54 -1.60 -8.37
N MET A 71 -9.36 -2.22 -9.23
CA MET A 71 -10.09 -1.49 -10.27
C MET A 71 -11.12 -0.51 -9.67
N ALA A 72 -11.80 -0.90 -8.59
CA ALA A 72 -12.70 -0.03 -7.86
C ALA A 72 -11.97 1.21 -7.29
N ALA A 73 -10.77 1.03 -6.75
CA ALA A 73 -9.96 2.13 -6.22
C ALA A 73 -9.50 3.10 -7.32
N ILE A 74 -9.00 2.58 -8.45
CA ILE A 74 -8.63 3.43 -9.61
C ILE A 74 -9.84 4.18 -10.14
N GLY A 75 -10.99 3.51 -10.26
CA GLY A 75 -12.23 4.12 -10.73
C GLY A 75 -12.62 5.36 -9.92
N ARG A 76 -12.30 5.38 -8.62
CA ARG A 76 -12.55 6.53 -7.74
C ARG A 76 -11.55 7.68 -7.90
N LEU A 77 -10.27 7.35 -8.03
CA LEU A 77 -9.19 8.34 -8.13
C LEU A 77 -9.13 8.99 -9.51
N GLY A 78 -9.55 8.25 -10.54
CA GLY A 78 -9.53 8.70 -11.93
C GLY A 78 -8.25 8.28 -12.67
N PRO A 79 -8.21 8.50 -13.99
CA PRO A 79 -7.20 7.90 -14.87
C PRO A 79 -5.79 8.47 -14.66
N ALA A 80 -5.66 9.68 -14.12
CA ALA A 80 -4.38 10.38 -13.90
C ALA A 80 -3.67 10.00 -12.59
N TRP A 81 -4.19 9.02 -11.86
CA TRP A 81 -3.69 8.64 -10.55
C TRP A 81 -3.16 7.23 -10.56
N THR A 82 -2.14 6.99 -9.73
CA THR A 82 -1.60 5.68 -9.42
C THR A 82 -1.02 4.94 -10.63
N LYS A 83 0.31 4.87 -10.67
CA LYS A 83 1.06 4.09 -11.66
C LYS A 83 1.19 2.63 -11.22
N TRP A 84 1.35 2.42 -9.92
CA TRP A 84 1.57 1.11 -9.29
C TRP A 84 0.46 0.79 -8.30
N LEU A 85 -0.22 -0.32 -8.50
CA LEU A 85 -1.26 -0.83 -7.62
C LEU A 85 -0.82 -2.17 -7.06
N VAL A 86 -0.79 -2.27 -5.73
CA VAL A 86 -0.38 -3.50 -5.05
C VAL A 86 -1.45 -3.87 -4.04
N VAL A 87 -1.95 -5.10 -4.14
CA VAL A 87 -2.90 -5.65 -3.18
C VAL A 87 -2.23 -6.77 -2.40
N VAL A 88 -2.33 -6.72 -1.08
CA VAL A 88 -1.73 -7.67 -0.14
C VAL A 88 -2.80 -8.24 0.79
N ASP A 89 -2.49 -9.34 1.48
CA ASP A 89 -3.37 -9.89 2.52
C ASP A 89 -3.38 -9.01 3.79
N GLU A 90 -4.37 -9.24 4.68
CA GLU A 90 -4.52 -8.46 5.92
C GLU A 90 -3.37 -8.60 6.93
N ASP A 91 -2.48 -9.57 6.76
CA ASP A 91 -1.36 -9.84 7.68
C ASP A 91 -0.11 -8.98 7.37
N ILE A 92 -0.16 -8.17 6.31
CA ILE A 92 0.93 -7.28 5.91
C ILE A 92 0.64 -5.86 6.36
N ASP A 93 1.56 -5.29 7.14
CA ASP A 93 1.56 -3.85 7.40
C ASP A 93 2.02 -3.10 6.14
N ILE A 94 1.07 -2.48 5.45
CA ILE A 94 1.35 -1.71 4.23
C ILE A 94 1.98 -0.34 4.52
N ARG A 95 2.01 0.13 5.78
CA ARG A 95 2.63 1.41 6.16
C ARG A 95 4.12 1.25 6.41
N ASP A 96 4.56 0.05 6.80
CA ASP A 96 5.97 -0.31 6.86
C ASP A 96 6.56 -0.55 5.45
N ALA A 97 7.69 0.08 5.16
CA ALA A 97 8.39 -0.12 3.89
C ALA A 97 9.02 -1.51 3.78
N GLN A 98 9.54 -2.05 4.89
CA GLN A 98 10.23 -3.34 4.87
C GLN A 98 9.24 -4.48 4.61
N SER A 99 8.07 -4.43 5.22
CA SER A 99 6.96 -5.36 4.98
C SER A 99 6.48 -5.33 3.52
N ARG A 100 6.42 -4.14 2.91
CA ARG A 100 6.10 -3.96 1.48
C ARG A 100 7.16 -4.55 0.55
N GLU A 101 8.44 -4.38 0.86
CA GLU A 101 9.51 -4.97 0.08
C GLU A 101 9.53 -6.49 0.24
N TRP A 102 9.36 -6.99 1.47
CA TRP A 102 9.30 -8.42 1.78
C TRP A 102 8.18 -9.11 1.00
N VAL A 103 6.96 -8.56 1.02
CA VAL A 103 5.81 -9.23 0.37
C VAL A 103 5.98 -9.35 -1.14
N LEU A 104 6.60 -8.36 -1.79
CA LEU A 104 6.90 -8.42 -3.23
C LEU A 104 7.87 -9.54 -3.58
N ASN A 105 8.81 -9.87 -2.70
CA ASN A 105 9.79 -10.94 -2.95
C ASN A 105 9.23 -12.33 -2.69
N PHE A 106 8.32 -12.47 -1.71
CA PHE A 106 7.88 -13.79 -1.25
C PHE A 106 6.47 -14.17 -1.70
N ARG A 107 5.63 -13.23 -2.15
CA ARG A 107 4.23 -13.51 -2.54
C ARG A 107 3.91 -13.21 -4.00
N VAL A 108 4.81 -12.60 -4.76
CA VAL A 108 4.58 -12.23 -6.16
C VAL A 108 5.41 -13.14 -7.07
N ARG A 109 4.75 -13.81 -8.01
CA ARG A 109 5.37 -14.43 -9.18
C ARG A 109 5.25 -13.47 -10.36
N PRO A 110 6.33 -12.81 -10.80
CA PRO A 110 6.26 -11.73 -11.78
C PRO A 110 5.52 -12.10 -13.08
N GLU A 111 5.62 -13.35 -13.52
CA GLU A 111 5.00 -13.86 -14.74
C GLU A 111 3.48 -14.08 -14.65
N HIS A 112 2.93 -14.14 -13.43
CA HIS A 112 1.51 -14.45 -13.19
C HIS A 112 0.77 -13.34 -12.45
N ASP A 113 1.45 -12.68 -11.52
CA ASP A 113 0.82 -11.81 -10.53
C ASP A 113 0.99 -10.31 -10.89
N ILE A 114 1.72 -10.00 -11.96
CA ILE A 114 1.91 -8.64 -12.49
C ILE A 114 1.11 -8.47 -13.78
N HIS A 115 0.19 -7.51 -13.76
CA HIS A 115 -0.65 -7.15 -14.90
C HIS A 115 -0.37 -5.72 -15.34
N VAL A 116 0.12 -5.56 -16.57
CA VAL A 116 0.37 -4.25 -17.17
C VAL A 116 -0.84 -3.86 -18.03
N THR A 117 -1.45 -2.71 -17.72
CA THR A 117 -2.49 -2.10 -18.54
C THR A 117 -1.88 -0.96 -19.35
N PRO A 118 -1.67 -1.12 -20.66
CA PRO A 118 -1.10 -0.09 -21.51
C PRO A 118 -2.13 1.00 -21.86
N VAL A 119 -1.66 2.08 -22.51
CA VAL A 119 -2.52 3.15 -23.08
C VAL A 119 -3.39 3.88 -22.05
N THR A 120 -2.88 4.01 -20.82
CA THR A 120 -3.52 4.80 -19.77
C THR A 120 -3.06 6.26 -19.83
N MET A 121 -3.80 7.15 -19.17
CA MET A 121 -3.35 8.52 -18.96
C MET A 121 -2.17 8.54 -17.98
N SER A 122 -1.15 9.34 -18.30
CA SER A 122 -0.04 9.57 -17.39
C SER A 122 -0.48 10.31 -16.12
N LEU A 123 0.30 10.21 -15.04
CA LEU A 123 0.15 11.16 -13.94
C LEU A 123 0.48 12.55 -14.47
N LEU A 124 -0.27 13.57 -14.03
CA LEU A 124 -0.13 14.95 -14.58
C LEU A 124 1.32 15.44 -14.61
N MET A 125 2.07 15.12 -13.55
CA MET A 125 3.44 15.56 -13.33
C MET A 125 4.45 14.40 -13.38
N ASP A 126 4.16 13.30 -14.11
CA ASP A 126 5.13 12.21 -14.30
C ASP A 126 6.19 12.61 -15.36
N PRO A 127 7.45 12.85 -14.98
CA PRO A 127 8.51 13.21 -15.93
C PRO A 127 8.83 12.06 -16.91
N SER A 128 8.57 10.80 -16.53
CA SER A 128 8.83 9.63 -17.40
C SER A 128 7.90 9.54 -18.60
N ALA A 129 6.79 10.30 -18.60
CA ALA A 129 5.87 10.36 -19.73
C ALA A 129 6.24 11.42 -20.79
N GLY A 130 7.43 12.01 -20.68
CA GLY A 130 7.94 13.00 -21.62
C GLY A 130 7.43 14.40 -21.31
N GLU A 131 8.26 15.21 -20.63
CA GLU A 131 7.91 16.58 -20.26
C GLU A 131 7.60 17.47 -21.47
N HIS A 132 8.26 17.22 -22.60
CA HIS A 132 8.07 17.93 -23.87
C HIS A 132 6.80 17.53 -24.63
N ILE A 133 6.13 16.46 -24.22
CA ILE A 133 4.89 15.99 -24.86
C ILE A 133 3.71 16.75 -24.24
N PRO A 134 2.79 17.33 -25.04
CA PRO A 134 1.58 17.97 -24.53
C PRO A 134 0.78 17.04 -23.62
N LEU A 135 0.24 17.56 -22.51
CA LEU A 135 -0.43 16.73 -21.48
C LEU A 135 -1.52 15.80 -22.04
N HIS A 136 -2.28 16.27 -23.04
CA HIS A 136 -3.37 15.50 -23.66
C HIS A 136 -2.86 14.35 -24.56
N GLU A 137 -1.60 14.41 -24.99
CA GLU A 137 -0.93 13.38 -25.78
C GLU A 137 -0.12 12.42 -24.92
N ARG A 138 0.20 12.78 -23.67
CA ARG A 138 0.94 11.89 -22.76
C ARG A 138 0.18 10.59 -22.55
N ARG A 139 0.90 9.48 -22.71
CA ARG A 139 0.42 8.12 -22.45
C ARG A 139 1.35 7.45 -21.45
N ALA A 140 0.80 6.58 -20.64
CA ALA A 140 1.52 5.75 -19.69
C ALA A 140 0.89 4.36 -19.61
N ALA A 141 1.51 3.48 -18.82
CA ALA A 141 0.90 2.23 -18.39
C ALA A 141 0.67 2.26 -16.88
N LYS A 142 -0.32 1.49 -16.43
CA LYS A 142 -0.51 1.17 -15.02
C LYS A 142 -0.16 -0.28 -14.79
N VAL A 143 0.39 -0.56 -13.60
CA VAL A 143 0.75 -1.91 -13.19
C VAL A 143 -0.10 -2.28 -12.00
N PHE A 144 -0.79 -3.41 -12.09
CA PHE A 144 -1.44 -4.06 -10.97
C PHE A 144 -0.61 -5.28 -10.54
N ILE A 145 -0.37 -5.42 -9.24
CA ILE A 145 0.40 -6.49 -8.63
C ILE A 145 -0.49 -7.16 -7.57
N ASP A 146 -0.82 -8.42 -7.79
CA ASP A 146 -1.53 -9.23 -6.81
C ASP A 146 -0.53 -9.95 -5.89
N ALA A 147 -0.17 -9.31 -4.78
CA ALA A 147 0.74 -9.83 -3.76
C ALA A 147 0.02 -10.61 -2.65
N THR A 148 -1.20 -11.09 -2.89
CA THR A 148 -1.92 -11.98 -1.95
C THR A 148 -1.44 -13.43 -2.01
N LYS A 149 -1.61 -14.20 -0.93
CA LYS A 149 -1.30 -15.63 -0.89
C LYS A 149 -2.17 -16.40 -1.90
N LYS A 150 -1.53 -17.13 -2.81
CA LYS A 150 -2.22 -17.95 -3.84
C LYS A 150 -2.59 -19.36 -3.35
N SER A 151 -1.98 -19.81 -2.26
CA SER A 151 -2.13 -21.16 -1.72
C SER A 151 -1.80 -21.18 -0.22
N SER A 152 -1.64 -22.36 0.37
CA SER A 152 -1.11 -22.47 1.73
C SER A 152 0.37 -22.11 1.75
N TYR A 153 0.72 -21.02 2.45
CA TYR A 153 2.10 -20.60 2.64
C TYR A 153 2.65 -21.21 3.95
N PRO A 154 3.97 -21.44 4.05
CA PRO A 154 4.58 -21.77 5.33
C PRO A 154 4.35 -20.64 6.34
N GLN A 155 4.37 -20.97 7.62
CA GLN A 155 4.34 -19.95 8.66
C GLN A 155 5.58 -19.05 8.54
N VAL A 156 5.41 -17.77 8.81
CA VAL A 156 6.53 -16.84 8.89
C VAL A 156 7.46 -17.32 9.99
N ALA A 157 8.77 -17.31 9.72
CA ALA A 157 9.80 -17.83 10.62
C ALA A 157 10.04 -16.90 11.81
N LEU A 158 9.05 -16.81 12.70
CA LEU A 158 9.12 -16.06 13.94
C LEU A 158 9.55 -16.95 15.10
N PRO A 159 10.25 -16.39 16.11
CA PRO A 159 10.42 -17.07 17.38
C PRO A 159 9.06 -17.43 17.98
N PRO A 160 8.93 -18.57 18.69
CA PRO A 160 7.69 -18.93 19.36
C PRO A 160 7.20 -17.81 20.29
N LYS A 161 5.89 -17.60 20.35
CA LYS A 161 5.27 -16.50 21.10
C LYS A 161 5.73 -16.45 22.56
N ALA A 162 5.88 -17.61 23.20
CA ALA A 162 6.35 -17.72 24.58
C ALA A 162 7.75 -17.11 24.83
N TYR A 163 8.63 -17.05 23.82
CA TYR A 163 9.91 -16.36 23.94
C TYR A 163 9.79 -14.87 23.70
N LEU A 164 8.93 -14.46 22.74
CA LEU A 164 8.66 -13.04 22.47
C LEU A 164 8.02 -12.35 23.67
N ASP A 165 7.04 -12.99 24.33
CA ASP A 165 6.40 -12.48 25.55
C ASP A 165 7.43 -12.26 26.67
N LYS A 166 8.37 -13.21 26.86
CA LYS A 166 9.45 -13.07 27.85
C LYS A 166 10.40 -11.91 27.55
N VAL A 167 10.68 -11.68 26.27
CA VAL A 167 11.52 -10.55 25.83
C VAL A 167 10.81 -9.23 26.08
N GLN A 168 9.50 -9.16 25.77
CA GLN A 168 8.66 -8.00 26.03
C GLN A 168 8.61 -7.67 27.54
N ASP A 169 8.35 -8.66 28.39
CA ASP A 169 8.28 -8.48 29.85
C ASP A 169 9.59 -7.96 30.46
N ARG A 170 10.73 -8.28 29.83
CA ARG A 170 12.08 -7.92 30.32
C ARG A 170 12.71 -6.76 29.56
N TRP A 171 11.99 -6.13 28.64
CA TRP A 171 12.58 -5.17 27.71
C TRP A 171 13.30 -4.02 28.40
N HIS A 172 12.65 -3.40 29.39
CA HIS A 172 13.25 -2.31 30.18
C HIS A 172 14.49 -2.76 30.97
N ALA A 173 14.55 -4.02 31.41
CA ALA A 173 15.68 -4.55 32.16
C ALA A 173 16.93 -4.73 31.27
N TYR A 174 16.78 -4.80 29.95
CA TYR A 174 17.89 -4.89 29.01
C TYR A 174 18.54 -3.53 28.72
N GLY A 175 17.93 -2.41 29.13
CA GLY A 175 18.45 -1.07 28.83
C GLY A 175 18.42 -0.73 27.34
N LEU A 176 17.53 -1.36 26.56
CA LEU A 176 17.35 -1.11 25.14
C LEU A 176 16.37 0.04 24.88
N PRO A 177 16.42 0.70 23.71
CA PRO A 177 15.43 1.69 23.31
C PRO A 177 14.01 1.12 23.32
N GLU A 178 13.01 1.96 23.59
CA GLU A 178 11.60 1.56 23.54
C GLU A 178 11.24 0.98 22.17
N VAL A 179 10.45 -0.09 22.18
CA VAL A 179 9.98 -0.80 20.99
C VAL A 179 8.48 -1.03 21.10
N ASP A 180 7.78 -0.87 19.99
CA ASP A 180 6.37 -1.23 19.90
C ASP A 180 6.21 -2.75 19.72
N PHE A 181 5.60 -3.39 20.71
CA PHE A 181 5.29 -4.81 20.71
C PHE A 181 3.84 -5.13 20.30
N ALA A 182 3.09 -4.16 19.75
CA ALA A 182 1.70 -4.35 19.34
C ALA A 182 1.52 -5.52 18.36
N TRP A 183 2.51 -5.79 17.51
CA TRP A 183 2.50 -6.88 16.53
C TRP A 183 2.52 -8.29 17.16
N ILE A 184 3.04 -8.45 18.39
CA ILE A 184 3.06 -9.75 19.10
C ILE A 184 1.65 -10.21 19.44
N LYS A 185 0.73 -9.28 19.75
CA LYS A 185 -0.64 -9.61 20.19
C LYS A 185 -1.45 -10.37 19.13
N GLY A 186 -1.09 -10.22 17.85
CA GLY A 186 -1.75 -10.89 16.73
C GLY A 186 -1.21 -12.30 16.43
N LEU A 187 -0.11 -12.71 17.07
CA LEU A 187 0.49 -14.03 16.85
C LEU A 187 -0.31 -15.12 17.54
N ARG A 188 -0.53 -16.23 16.82
CA ARG A 188 -1.07 -17.46 17.41
C ARG A 188 0.04 -18.15 18.24
N GLU A 189 -0.38 -18.93 19.23
CA GLU A 189 0.54 -19.75 20.06
C GLU A 189 1.35 -20.75 19.24
#